data_AF-A0A527H9D6-F1
#
_entry.id   AF-A0A527H9D6-F1
#
_cell.length_a   1.000
_cell.length_b   1.000
_cell.length_c   1.000
_cell.angle_alpha   90.00
_cell.angle_beta   90.00
_cell.angle_gamma   90.00
#
_symmetry.space_group_name_H-M   'P 1'
#
loop_
_entity.id
_entity.type
_entity.pdbx_description
1 polymer ?
#
loop_
_entity_poly.entity_id
_entity_poly.type
_entity_poly.pdbx_seq_one_letter_code
_entity_poly.pdbx_strand_id
1 'polypeptide(L)'
;PRLLSFADAVAEIAKAAGRDIRFVRISHDEFTAAVASQDLPPEFGWLLNELFTQVLDGRNESLTDGVQRVLGRQPRDFSAYATQTTATGIWSN
;
A
#
# COMPACT_ATOMS: atom_id res chain seq x y z
N PRO A 1 -0.01 -15.25 5.98
CA PRO A 1 0.27 -13.95 5.34
C PRO A 1 0.70 -14.20 3.89
N ARG A 2 0.54 -13.23 3.00
CA ARG A 2 1.01 -13.31 1.60
C ARG A 2 1.73 -12.02 1.23
N LEU A 3 2.67 -12.13 0.30
CA LEU A 3 3.32 -10.97 -0.31
C LEU A 3 2.36 -10.34 -1.32
N LEU A 4 2.39 -9.02 -1.41
CA LEU A 4 1.62 -8.26 -2.38
C LEU A 4 2.48 -7.19 -3.00
N SER A 5 2.43 -7.11 -4.33
CA SER A 5 2.86 -5.90 -5.02
C SER A 5 1.82 -4.79 -4.82
N PHE A 6 2.20 -3.55 -5.16
CA PHE A 6 1.24 -2.45 -5.22
C PHE A 6 0.11 -2.73 -6.22
N ALA A 7 0.37 -3.44 -7.32
CA ALA A 7 -0.65 -3.82 -8.28
C ALA A 7 -1.68 -4.77 -7.66
N ASP A 8 -1.22 -5.77 -6.89
CA ASP A 8 -2.09 -6.70 -6.19
C ASP A 8 -2.93 -5.99 -5.12
N ALA A 9 -2.31 -5.09 -4.34
CA ALA A 9 -3.01 -4.31 -3.32
C ALA A 9 -4.10 -3.42 -3.94
N VAL A 10 -3.80 -2.72 -5.04
CA VAL A 10 -4.79 -1.91 -5.77
C VAL A 10 -5.90 -2.79 -6.35
N ALA A 11 -5.59 -3.98 -6.87
CA ALA A 11 -6.61 -4.91 -7.36
C ALA A 11 -7.56 -5.39 -6.25
N GLU A 12 -7.07 -5.65 -5.05
CA GLU A 12 -7.91 -5.99 -3.89
C GLU A 12 -8.82 -4.83 -3.49
N ILE A 13 -8.32 -3.59 -3.53
CA ILE A 13 -9.12 -2.39 -3.27
C ILE A 13 -10.18 -2.20 -4.36
N ALA A 14 -9.81 -2.31 -5.64
CA ALA A 14 -10.72 -2.21 -6.78
C ALA A 14 -11.86 -3.21 -6.67
N LYS A 15 -11.52 -4.47 -6.38
CA LYS A 15 -12.48 -5.55 -6.15
C LYS A 15 -13.40 -5.27 -4.97
N ALA A 16 -12.84 -4.86 -3.83
CA ALA A 16 -13.62 -4.58 -2.63
C ALA A 16 -14.54 -3.36 -2.81
N ALA A 17 -14.10 -2.33 -3.52
CA ALA A 17 -14.87 -1.12 -3.79
C ALA A 17 -15.88 -1.28 -4.94
N GLY A 18 -15.76 -2.33 -5.75
CA GLY A 18 -16.59 -2.52 -6.94
C GLY A 18 -16.33 -1.47 -8.03
N ARG A 19 -15.09 -0.97 -8.11
CA ARG A 19 -14.68 0.13 -9.01
C ARG A 19 -13.52 -0.29 -9.90
N ASP A 20 -13.47 0.25 -11.11
CA ASP A 20 -12.29 0.12 -11.97
C ASP A 20 -11.20 1.09 -11.49
N ILE A 21 -10.25 0.55 -10.71
CA ILE A 21 -9.09 1.29 -10.19
C ILE A 21 -7.84 0.58 -10.70
N ARG A 22 -7.02 1.33 -11.46
CA ARG A 22 -5.81 0.79 -12.10
C ARG A 22 -4.56 1.30 -11.40
N PHE A 23 -3.65 0.39 -11.10
CA PHE A 23 -2.30 0.76 -10.68
C PHE A 23 -1.49 1.21 -11.89
N VAL A 24 -0.90 2.40 -11.80
CA VAL A 24 -0.01 2.96 -12.83
C VAL A 24 1.37 3.14 -12.21
N ARG A 25 2.38 2.50 -12.81
CA ARG A 25 3.78 2.82 -12.48
C ARG A 25 4.17 4.11 -13.17
N ILE A 26 4.76 5.00 -12.40
CA ILE A 26 5.40 6.23 -12.86
C ILE A 26 6.89 6.18 -12.50
N SER A 27 7.69 7.02 -13.15
CA SER A 27 9.08 7.21 -12.78
C SER A 27 9.21 7.87 -11.41
N HIS A 28 10.40 7.76 -10.82
CA HIS A 28 10.69 8.39 -9.53
C HIS A 28 10.61 9.93 -9.61
N ASP A 29 11.06 10.52 -10.71
CA ASP A 29 11.01 11.97 -10.94
C ASP A 29 9.56 12.47 -11.04
N GLU A 30 8.70 11.73 -11.77
CA GLU A 30 7.27 12.02 -11.82
C GLU A 30 6.62 11.92 -10.43
N PHE A 31 7.01 10.93 -9.63
CA PHE A 31 6.51 10.76 -8.28
C PHE A 31 6.92 11.92 -7.35
N THR A 32 8.21 12.30 -7.34
CA THR A 32 8.71 13.38 -6.49
C THR A 32 8.12 14.73 -6.88
N ALA A 33 7.99 15.00 -8.18
CA ALA A 33 7.30 16.19 -8.69
C ALA A 33 5.83 16.22 -8.28
N ALA A 34 5.12 15.08 -8.37
CA ALA A 34 3.73 14.99 -7.95
C ALA A 34 3.57 15.22 -6.45
N VAL A 35 4.43 14.65 -5.60
CA VAL A 35 4.40 14.88 -4.14
C VAL A 35 4.69 16.33 -3.80
N ALA A 36 5.70 16.94 -4.44
CA ALA A 36 6.05 18.35 -4.22
C ALA A 36 4.95 19.33 -4.66
N SER A 37 4.07 18.91 -5.58
CA SER A 37 2.90 19.71 -5.99
C SER A 37 1.75 19.70 -4.98
N GLN A 38 1.79 18.78 -3.99
CA GLN A 38 0.80 18.72 -2.93
C GLN A 38 1.14 19.72 -1.82
N ASP A 39 0.11 20.23 -1.13
CA ASP A 39 0.27 21.08 0.05
C ASP A 39 0.62 20.22 1.29
N LEU A 40 1.76 19.55 1.20
CA LEU A 40 2.30 18.67 2.24
C LEU A 40 3.56 19.31 2.85
N PRO A 41 3.78 19.11 4.16
CA PRO A 41 5.03 19.47 4.79
C PRO A 41 6.26 18.82 4.08
N PRO A 42 7.38 19.54 3.90
CA PRO A 42 8.54 19.05 3.13
C PRO A 42 9.10 17.69 3.58
N GLU A 43 8.98 17.37 4.86
CA GLU A 43 9.41 16.10 5.45
C GLU A 43 8.71 14.89 4.82
N PHE A 44 7.48 15.04 4.31
CA PHE A 44 6.78 13.96 3.62
C PHE A 44 7.43 13.64 2.27
N GLY A 45 7.92 14.65 1.55
CA GLY A 45 8.66 14.45 0.30
C GLY A 45 9.92 13.62 0.54
N TRP A 46 10.70 14.00 1.56
CA TRP A 46 11.89 13.24 1.97
C TRP A 46 11.53 11.81 2.40
N LEU A 47 10.54 11.64 3.28
CA LEU A 47 10.14 10.32 3.78
C LEU A 47 9.69 9.38 2.66
N LEU A 48 8.86 9.87 1.73
CA LEU A 48 8.37 9.07 0.62
C LEU A 48 9.52 8.68 -0.32
N ASN A 49 10.45 9.60 -0.60
CA ASN A 49 11.67 9.28 -1.35
C ASN A 49 12.46 8.13 -0.70
N GLU A 50 12.72 8.21 0.61
CA GLU A 50 13.46 7.19 1.34
C GLU A 50 12.74 5.82 1.34
N LEU A 51 11.42 5.81 1.56
CA LEU A 51 10.64 4.58 1.56
C LEU A 51 10.73 3.85 0.21
N PHE A 52 10.60 4.57 -0.90
CA PHE A 52 10.61 3.94 -2.23
C PHE A 52 12.00 3.56 -2.73
N THR A 53 13.07 4.23 -2.28
CA THR A 53 14.43 3.98 -2.77
C THR A 53 15.26 3.06 -1.85
N GLN A 54 15.03 3.10 -0.53
CA GLN A 54 15.85 2.38 0.45
C GLN A 54 15.10 1.23 1.14
N VAL A 55 13.78 1.32 1.28
CA VAL A 55 12.98 0.33 2.03
C VAL A 55 12.25 -0.64 1.11
N LEU A 56 11.69 -0.15 0.01
CA LEU A 56 10.90 -0.95 -0.94
C LEU A 56 11.71 -1.44 -2.14
N ASP A 57 12.99 -1.73 -1.93
CA ASP A 57 13.92 -2.21 -2.95
C ASP A 57 13.88 -3.74 -3.17
N GLY A 58 12.91 -4.42 -2.56
CA GLY A 58 12.72 -5.87 -2.65
C GLY A 58 13.42 -6.67 -1.55
N ARG A 59 14.42 -6.13 -0.83
CA ARG A 59 15.12 -6.89 0.24
C ARG A 59 14.19 -7.32 1.38
N ASN A 60 13.05 -6.68 1.53
CA ASN A 60 12.05 -6.95 2.56
C ASN A 60 10.92 -7.90 2.12
N GLU A 61 10.94 -8.44 0.89
CA GLU A 61 9.84 -9.24 0.32
C GLU A 61 9.82 -10.71 0.81
N SER A 62 9.94 -10.93 2.11
CA SER A 62 9.91 -12.28 2.69
C SER A 62 8.74 -12.44 3.67
N LEU A 63 8.21 -13.66 3.71
CA LEU A 63 7.21 -14.01 4.73
C LEU A 63 7.92 -14.43 6.01
N THR A 64 7.35 -14.02 7.13
CA THR A 64 7.72 -14.49 8.47
C THR A 64 6.46 -14.83 9.26
N ASP A 65 6.63 -15.58 10.35
CA ASP A 65 5.54 -16.10 11.19
C ASP A 65 5.42 -15.38 12.54
N GLY A 66 6.20 -14.31 12.76
CA GLY A 66 6.31 -13.64 14.06
C GLY A 66 4.96 -13.18 14.62
N VAL A 67 4.09 -12.62 13.77
CA VAL A 67 2.73 -12.21 14.17
C VAL A 67 1.90 -13.39 14.65
N GLN A 68 1.96 -14.53 13.94
CA GLN A 68 1.22 -15.73 14.31
C GLN A 68 1.73 -16.29 15.63
N ARG A 69 3.06 -16.34 15.83
CA ARG A 69 3.67 -16.83 17.07
C ARG A 69 3.33 -15.97 18.27
N VAL A 70 3.33 -14.64 18.13
CA VAL A 70 3.03 -13.71 19.23
C VAL A 70 1.54 -13.68 19.57
N LEU A 71 0.66 -13.74 18.57
CA LEU A 71 -0.79 -13.55 18.78
C LEU A 71 -1.60 -14.85 18.85
N GLY A 72 -1.00 -16.01 18.54
CA GLY A 72 -1.69 -17.31 18.52
C GLY A 72 -2.76 -17.46 17.44
N ARG A 73 -2.82 -16.56 16.46
CA ARG A 73 -3.78 -16.57 15.34
C ARG A 73 -3.13 -16.14 14.03
N GLN A 74 -3.77 -16.47 12.91
CA GLN A 74 -3.29 -16.02 11.61
C GLN A 74 -3.27 -14.47 11.52
N PRO A 75 -2.25 -13.88 10.87
CA PRO A 75 -2.27 -12.46 10.53
C PRO A 75 -3.45 -12.18 9.61
N ARG A 76 -4.00 -10.98 9.74
CA ARG A 76 -5.11 -10.53 8.91
C ARG A 76 -4.67 -10.42 7.44
N ASP A 77 -5.46 -10.95 6.51
CA ASP A 77 -5.21 -10.75 5.08
C ASP A 77 -5.58 -9.34 4.64
N PHE A 78 -4.87 -8.81 3.64
CA PHE A 78 -5.14 -7.48 3.09
C PHE A 78 -6.54 -7.36 2.47
N SER A 79 -7.06 -8.42 1.84
CA SER A 79 -8.43 -8.44 1.29
C SER A 79 -9.48 -8.19 2.37
N ALA A 80 -9.31 -8.79 3.55
CA ALA A 80 -10.19 -8.57 4.69
C ALA A 80 -10.11 -7.13 5.20
N TYR A 81 -8.93 -6.49 5.15
CA TYR A 81 -8.81 -5.05 5.40
C TYR A 81 -9.57 -4.23 4.36
N ALA A 82 -9.34 -4.47 3.06
CA ALA A 82 -10.00 -3.76 1.98
C ALA A 82 -11.53 -3.83 2.09
N THR A 83 -12.10 -5.02 2.32
CA THR A 83 -13.55 -5.20 2.52
C THR A 83 -14.08 -4.40 3.71
N GLN A 84 -13.38 -4.40 4.85
CA GLN A 84 -13.80 -3.62 6.02
C GLN A 84 -13.73 -2.11 5.73
N THR A 85 -12.68 -1.65 5.05
CA THR A 85 -12.51 -0.23 4.74
C THR A 85 -13.56 0.26 3.76
N THR A 86 -13.90 -0.52 2.73
CA THR A 86 -15.02 -0.18 1.83
C THR A 86 -16.32 0.02 2.59
N ALA A 87 -16.61 -0.81 3.60
CA ALA A 87 -17.84 -0.71 4.39
C ALA A 87 -17.96 0.61 5.19
N THR A 88 -16.87 1.36 5.36
CA THR A 88 -16.90 2.70 5.98
C THR A 88 -17.36 3.80 5.03
N GLY A 89 -17.42 3.53 3.72
CA GLY A 89 -17.79 4.51 2.69
C GLY A 89 -16.68 5.49 2.30
N ILE A 90 -15.48 5.39 2.88
CA ILE A 90 -14.37 6.31 2.59
C ILE A 90 -13.90 6.27 1.11
N TRP A 91 -14.22 5.18 0.39
CA TRP A 91 -13.92 5.01 -1.04
C TRP A 91 -15.14 5.16 -1.95
N SER A 92 -16.24 5.73 -1.45
CA SER A 92 -17.49 5.92 -2.21
C SER A 92 -17.51 7.17 -3.10
N ASN A 93 -16.46 7.99 -3.08
CA ASN A 93 -16.34 9.20 -3.91
C ASN A 93 -15.87 8.90 -5.34
#